data_AF-G9ZED8-F1
#
_entry.id   AF-G9ZED8-F1
#
_cell.length_a   1.000
_cell.length_b   1.000
_cell.length_c   1.000
_cell.angle_alpha   90.00
_cell.angle_beta   90.00
_cell.angle_gamma   90.00
#
_symmetry.space_group_name_H-M   'P 1'
#
loop_
_entity.id
_entity.type
_entity.pdbx_description
1 polymer ?
#
loop_
_entity_poly.entity_id
_entity_poly.type
_entity_poly.pdbx_seq_one_letter_code
_entity_poly.pdbx_strand_id
1 'polypeptide(L)'
;MAEIKNYLTLTGNYAEQILSYYLWGQMKPPAPTEIADPKFIRSGSDQDEKASLTVYVNADDYMLRIGHNLPLAQQRMFQYFFNNKKAAGEKTQGWDAEITLQDILNVGGFSNEQGEIKLTHEQFLELTYKSEEVKHKRYDDAANAEFIANQYYIDTNSDDYWMRGFAFGSTKLKLDTNKIRYVFNAKTGKALRLENVYVKPQEDNFDFISNDGLAGQVNPILRQIMDPSGIGRKVEIRFDYTDDGYVKLNKGIYTQEDYRSYIQKVSVPTLILKEHGDRDNPDDWDSIYPDKPSVEKVNYNKYFQGLKSLYQSSVFDFRNEENKVVFFGTDRDDEIESYKAKNLILNKNINLSSIEGALKRWWADFYYDLEKLKTHK
;
A
#
# COMPACT_ATOMS: atom_id res chain seq x y z
N MET A 1 -10.18 -16.27 30.57
CA MET A 1 -10.63 -16.77 29.26
C MET A 1 -9.66 -16.24 28.22
N ALA A 2 -9.17 -17.07 27.29
CA ALA A 2 -8.34 -16.57 26.19
C ALA A 2 -9.22 -15.70 25.29
N GLU A 3 -8.74 -14.49 24.96
CA GLU A 3 -9.42 -13.59 24.04
C GLU A 3 -9.45 -14.23 22.64
N ILE A 4 -10.64 -14.43 22.08
CA ILE A 4 -10.78 -14.95 20.71
C ILE A 4 -10.42 -13.81 19.77
N LYS A 5 -9.20 -13.86 19.22
CA LYS A 5 -8.74 -12.92 18.20
C LYS A 5 -9.35 -13.25 16.85
N ASN A 6 -9.95 -12.25 16.20
CA ASN A 6 -10.34 -12.34 14.79
C ASN A 6 -9.09 -12.18 13.93
N TYR A 7 -8.78 -13.16 13.09
CA TYR A 7 -7.65 -13.07 12.17
C TYR A 7 -8.12 -12.74 10.75
N LEU A 8 -7.36 -11.88 10.07
CA LEU A 8 -7.45 -11.69 8.63
C LEU A 8 -6.42 -12.62 7.97
N THR A 9 -6.89 -13.64 7.26
CA THR A 9 -5.99 -14.58 6.59
C THR A 9 -5.62 -14.06 5.21
N LEU A 10 -4.32 -14.01 4.91
CA LEU A 10 -3.81 -13.47 3.64
C LEU A 10 -3.71 -14.55 2.54
N THR A 11 -4.25 -15.74 2.81
CA THR A 11 -4.45 -16.81 1.83
C THR A 11 -5.86 -16.73 1.27
N GLY A 12 -6.00 -16.56 -0.05
CA GLY A 12 -7.30 -16.45 -0.71
C GLY A 12 -7.79 -14.99 -0.81
N ASN A 13 -9.12 -14.80 -0.82
CA ASN A 13 -9.71 -13.48 -1.00
C ASN A 13 -9.86 -12.73 0.33
N TYR A 14 -8.78 -12.06 0.76
CA TYR A 14 -8.80 -11.27 1.99
C TYR A 14 -9.54 -9.93 1.84
N ALA A 15 -9.78 -9.47 0.61
CA ALA A 15 -10.66 -8.33 0.36
C ALA A 15 -12.13 -8.64 0.71
N GLU A 16 -12.59 -9.86 0.42
CA GLU A 16 -13.91 -10.34 0.89
C GLU A 16 -13.95 -10.44 2.42
N GLN A 17 -12.90 -10.97 3.04
CA GLN A 17 -12.83 -11.11 4.50
C GLN A 17 -12.89 -9.74 5.21
N ILE A 18 -12.07 -8.76 4.79
CA ILE A 18 -12.07 -7.44 5.42
C ILE A 18 -13.40 -6.71 5.20
N LEU A 19 -14.02 -6.84 4.01
CA LEU A 19 -15.36 -6.29 3.76
C LEU A 19 -16.42 -6.99 4.62
N SER A 20 -16.29 -8.30 4.84
CA SER A 20 -17.20 -9.05 5.71
C SER A 20 -17.08 -8.60 7.17
N TYR A 21 -15.87 -8.39 7.67
CA TYR A 21 -15.65 -7.81 9.00
C TYR A 21 -16.21 -6.39 9.10
N TYR A 22 -16.03 -5.58 8.06
CA TYR A 22 -16.58 -4.22 7.98
C TYR A 22 -18.12 -4.23 8.06
N LEU A 23 -18.80 -5.02 7.23
CA LEU A 23 -20.27 -5.06 7.19
C LEU A 23 -20.88 -5.82 8.36
N TRP A 24 -20.36 -7.01 8.67
CA TRP A 24 -21.03 -8.00 9.51
C TRP A 24 -20.33 -8.24 10.85
N GLY A 25 -19.07 -7.85 10.98
CA GLY A 25 -18.29 -8.05 12.21
C GLY A 25 -17.74 -9.46 12.38
N GLN A 26 -17.77 -10.24 11.31
CA GLN A 26 -17.35 -11.64 11.28
C GLN A 26 -16.72 -11.94 9.92
N MET A 27 -15.90 -12.99 9.87
CA MET A 27 -15.09 -13.32 8.68
C MET A 27 -15.92 -13.67 7.44
N LYS A 28 -17.14 -14.20 7.64
CA LYS A 28 -18.04 -14.63 6.57
C LYS A 28 -19.36 -13.88 6.66
N PRO A 29 -19.98 -13.53 5.53
CA PRO A 29 -21.31 -12.92 5.54
C PRO A 29 -22.32 -13.86 6.21
N PRO A 30 -23.38 -13.32 6.85
CA PRO A 30 -24.44 -14.14 7.42
C PRO A 30 -25.11 -15.00 6.36
N ALA A 31 -25.64 -16.15 6.78
CA ALA A 31 -26.51 -16.92 5.92
C ALA A 31 -27.81 -16.11 5.62
N PRO A 32 -28.49 -16.36 4.49
CA PRO A 32 -29.77 -15.72 4.20
C PRO A 32 -30.84 -15.90 5.29
N THR A 33 -30.75 -16.96 6.08
CA THR A 33 -31.60 -17.23 7.26
C THR A 33 -31.28 -16.32 8.46
N GLU A 34 -30.07 -15.78 8.53
CA GLU A 34 -29.55 -15.03 9.67
C GLU A 34 -29.47 -13.53 9.39
N ILE A 35 -29.62 -13.11 8.14
CA ILE A 35 -29.35 -11.72 7.74
C ILE A 35 -30.28 -10.71 8.40
N ALA A 36 -31.50 -11.11 8.75
CA ALA A 36 -32.45 -10.27 9.50
C ALA A 36 -32.23 -10.31 11.02
N ASP A 37 -31.19 -11.00 11.51
CA ASP A 37 -30.87 -11.08 12.94
C ASP A 37 -30.53 -9.67 13.48
N PRO A 38 -31.19 -9.23 14.58
CA PRO A 38 -30.93 -7.93 15.19
C PRO A 38 -29.47 -7.66 15.53
N LYS A 39 -28.61 -8.67 15.69
CA LYS A 39 -27.17 -8.49 15.96
C LYS A 39 -26.40 -7.76 14.83
N PHE A 40 -26.97 -7.74 13.63
CA PHE A 40 -26.41 -7.03 12.46
C PHE A 40 -26.99 -5.62 12.30
N ILE A 41 -28.09 -5.29 13.00
CA ILE A 41 -28.64 -3.93 13.06
C ILE A 41 -27.69 -3.05 13.88
N ARG A 42 -27.40 -1.84 13.39
CA ARG A 42 -26.48 -0.89 14.05
C ARG A 42 -27.12 0.49 14.19
N SER A 43 -26.89 1.11 15.33
CA SER A 43 -27.31 2.47 15.63
C SER A 43 -26.58 3.46 14.72
N GLY A 44 -27.29 4.42 14.14
CA GLY A 44 -26.69 5.47 13.30
C GLY A 44 -25.80 6.44 14.09
N SER A 45 -25.85 6.36 15.42
CA SER A 45 -25.01 7.09 16.38
C SER A 45 -23.67 6.41 16.68
N ASP A 46 -23.44 5.16 16.23
CA ASP A 46 -22.19 4.40 16.45
C ASP A 46 -21.06 4.75 15.47
N GLN A 47 -21.21 5.83 14.69
CA GLN A 47 -20.08 6.43 13.97
C GLN A 47 -19.02 7.02 14.92
N ASP A 48 -19.32 7.13 16.22
CA ASP A 48 -18.37 7.44 17.28
C ASP A 48 -17.70 6.15 17.80
N GLU A 49 -16.44 5.88 17.38
CA GLU A 49 -15.34 5.07 17.97
C GLU A 49 -15.62 3.68 18.64
N LYS A 50 -16.84 3.35 19.06
CA LYS A 50 -17.23 2.25 19.95
C LYS A 50 -17.69 0.99 19.23
N ALA A 51 -17.99 1.06 17.93
CA ALA A 51 -18.28 -0.12 17.11
C ALA A 51 -17.04 -0.63 16.35
N SER A 52 -15.82 -0.23 16.75
CA SER A 52 -14.60 -0.72 16.13
C SER A 52 -14.41 -2.23 16.36
N LEU A 53 -14.03 -2.95 15.30
CA LEU A 53 -13.66 -4.35 15.38
C LEU A 53 -12.16 -4.47 15.14
N THR A 54 -11.44 -5.12 16.04
CA THR A 54 -10.04 -5.46 15.79
C THR A 54 -9.91 -6.77 15.03
N VAL A 55 -9.18 -6.74 13.92
CA VAL A 55 -8.65 -7.91 13.24
C VAL A 55 -7.14 -7.94 13.36
N TYR A 56 -6.59 -9.14 13.55
CA TYR A 56 -5.17 -9.38 13.68
C TYR A 56 -4.63 -9.96 12.37
N VAL A 57 -3.50 -9.43 11.93
CA VAL A 57 -2.73 -9.93 10.79
C VAL A 57 -1.40 -10.44 11.33
N ASN A 58 -1.01 -11.66 10.99
CA ASN A 58 0.33 -12.13 11.33
C ASN A 58 1.38 -11.31 10.53
N ALA A 59 2.30 -10.64 11.22
CA ALA A 59 3.26 -9.73 10.61
C ALA A 59 4.21 -10.44 9.64
N ASP A 60 4.65 -11.66 9.97
CA ASP A 60 5.49 -12.47 9.09
C ASP A 60 4.75 -12.87 7.81
N ASP A 61 3.50 -13.30 7.92
CA ASP A 61 2.65 -13.64 6.77
C ASP A 61 2.35 -12.40 5.91
N TYR A 62 2.12 -11.24 6.54
CA TYR A 62 1.97 -9.97 5.84
C TYR A 62 3.23 -9.62 5.05
N MET A 63 4.41 -9.67 5.67
CA MET A 63 5.64 -9.35 4.95
C MET A 63 5.99 -10.39 3.89
N LEU A 64 5.63 -11.65 4.09
CA LEU A 64 5.82 -12.72 3.11
C LEU A 64 4.92 -12.54 1.88
N ARG A 65 3.65 -12.13 2.06
CA ARG A 65 2.65 -12.10 0.98
C ARG A 65 2.35 -10.73 0.40
N ILE A 66 2.48 -9.68 1.21
CA ILE A 66 2.15 -8.30 0.84
C ILE A 66 3.45 -7.50 0.80
N GLY A 67 4.22 -7.54 1.87
CA GLY A 67 5.45 -6.77 2.03
C GLY A 67 6.63 -7.23 1.16
N HIS A 68 6.61 -8.41 0.54
CA HIS A 68 7.68 -8.85 -0.37
C HIS A 68 7.76 -7.98 -1.63
N ASN A 69 6.64 -7.35 -2.00
CA ASN A 69 6.58 -6.41 -3.12
C ASN A 69 7.12 -5.02 -2.75
N LEU A 70 7.49 -4.80 -1.49
CA LEU A 70 7.90 -3.48 -1.02
C LEU A 70 9.17 -2.99 -1.74
N PRO A 71 9.09 -1.90 -2.51
CA PRO A 71 10.23 -1.42 -3.26
C PRO A 71 11.12 -0.55 -2.38
N LEU A 72 12.16 -1.13 -1.78
CA LEU A 72 13.18 -0.37 -1.05
C LEU A 72 13.81 0.72 -1.92
N ALA A 73 13.95 0.48 -3.22
CA ALA A 73 14.46 1.46 -4.18
C ALA A 73 13.60 2.73 -4.31
N GLN A 74 12.31 2.69 -3.96
CA GLN A 74 11.47 3.90 -3.94
C GLN A 74 11.73 4.78 -2.72
N GLN A 75 12.37 4.25 -1.67
CA GLN A 75 12.64 5.01 -0.45
C GLN A 75 13.85 5.93 -0.63
N ARG A 76 13.67 7.22 -0.37
CA ARG A 76 14.69 8.26 -0.65
C ARG A 76 16.04 7.98 0.03
N MET A 77 16.03 7.54 1.29
CA MET A 77 17.26 7.18 2.02
C MET A 77 18.08 6.11 1.27
N PHE A 78 17.41 5.11 0.71
CA PHE A 78 18.10 4.05 -0.04
C PHE A 78 18.51 4.50 -1.44
N GLN A 79 17.78 5.44 -2.05
CA GLN A 79 18.23 6.10 -3.28
C GLN A 79 19.54 6.86 -3.07
N TYR A 80 19.70 7.58 -1.95
CA TYR A 80 20.95 8.26 -1.63
C TYR A 80 22.11 7.27 -1.47
N PHE A 81 21.87 6.18 -0.74
CA PHE A 81 22.85 5.12 -0.55
C PHE A 81 23.30 4.49 -1.88
N PHE A 82 22.39 3.91 -2.66
CA PHE A 82 22.72 3.16 -3.89
C PHE A 82 23.18 4.02 -5.06
N ASN A 83 23.07 5.34 -4.96
CA ASN A 83 23.63 6.26 -5.94
C ASN A 83 24.85 7.03 -5.41
N ASN A 84 25.31 6.71 -4.20
CA ASN A 84 26.46 7.37 -3.59
C ASN A 84 26.28 8.90 -3.54
N LYS A 85 25.11 9.41 -3.16
CA LYS A 85 24.82 10.85 -3.13
C LYS A 85 24.47 11.34 -1.74
N LYS A 86 24.93 12.54 -1.39
CA LYS A 86 24.44 13.30 -0.25
C LYS A 86 23.04 13.86 -0.54
N ALA A 87 22.26 14.11 0.51
CA ALA A 87 20.99 14.78 0.39
C ALA A 87 21.22 16.27 0.07
N ALA A 88 20.56 16.79 -0.96
CA ALA A 88 20.61 18.21 -1.25
C ALA A 88 19.79 19.03 -0.26
N GLY A 89 20.13 20.32 -0.15
CA GLY A 89 19.35 21.30 0.60
C GLY A 89 17.89 21.40 0.14
N GLU A 90 17.07 22.08 0.94
CA GLU A 90 15.62 22.14 0.74
C GLU A 90 15.21 22.79 -0.59
N LYS A 91 15.97 23.81 -1.05
CA LYS A 91 15.67 24.60 -2.25
C LYS A 91 15.85 23.85 -3.56
N THR A 92 16.73 22.84 -3.59
CA THR A 92 17.07 22.09 -4.82
C THR A 92 16.39 20.73 -4.90
N GLN A 93 15.67 20.30 -3.85
CA GLN A 93 14.94 19.03 -3.77
C GLN A 93 15.58 17.88 -4.56
N GLY A 94 16.74 17.38 -4.11
CA GLY A 94 17.42 16.36 -4.90
C GLY A 94 18.66 15.75 -4.25
N TRP A 95 19.64 15.51 -5.10
CA TRP A 95 20.93 14.91 -4.77
C TRP A 95 21.99 16.00 -4.82
N ASP A 96 22.94 15.94 -3.89
CA ASP A 96 24.07 16.86 -3.82
C ASP A 96 25.36 16.17 -4.28
N ALA A 97 26.50 16.58 -3.72
CA ALA A 97 27.80 15.97 -3.92
C ALA A 97 27.78 14.45 -3.77
N GLU A 98 28.69 13.82 -4.53
CA GLU A 98 28.97 12.40 -4.40
C GLU A 98 29.61 12.11 -3.04
N ILE A 99 29.20 11.00 -2.43
CA ILE A 99 29.81 10.43 -1.24
C ILE A 99 31.15 9.81 -1.66
N THR A 100 32.24 10.36 -1.15
CA THR A 100 33.59 9.83 -1.38
C THR A 100 33.97 8.80 -0.31
N LEU A 101 35.01 8.01 -0.59
CA LEU A 101 35.60 7.11 0.41
C LEU A 101 36.06 7.90 1.66
N GLN A 102 36.63 9.10 1.48
CA GLN A 102 37.07 9.92 2.60
C GLN A 102 35.90 10.36 3.48
N ASP A 103 34.75 10.71 2.90
CA ASP A 103 33.54 11.02 3.67
C ASP A 103 33.12 9.83 4.55
N ILE A 104 33.15 8.61 3.99
CA ILE A 104 32.81 7.37 4.71
C ILE A 104 33.77 7.12 5.88
N LEU A 105 35.07 7.36 5.69
CA LEU A 105 36.06 7.22 6.76
C LEU A 105 35.89 8.30 7.84
N ASN A 106 35.50 9.52 7.47
CA ASN A 106 35.31 10.64 8.40
C ASN A 106 34.14 10.42 9.38
N VAL A 107 33.13 9.62 9.02
CA VAL A 107 32.04 9.22 9.92
C VAL A 107 32.36 7.97 10.74
N GLY A 108 33.63 7.55 10.77
CA GLY A 108 34.10 6.40 11.55
C GLY A 108 33.93 5.05 10.84
N GLY A 109 33.76 5.04 9.51
CA GLY A 109 33.85 3.81 8.72
C GLY A 109 35.28 3.26 8.71
N PHE A 110 35.43 1.95 8.83
CA PHE A 110 36.72 1.26 8.70
C PHE A 110 36.58 0.02 7.82
N SER A 111 37.63 -0.28 7.05
CA SER A 111 37.67 -1.49 6.24
C SER A 111 37.82 -2.71 7.13
N ASN A 112 36.97 -3.71 6.92
CA ASN A 112 37.19 -5.04 7.46
C ASN A 112 38.17 -5.85 6.57
N GLU A 113 38.48 -7.07 7.00
CA GLU A 113 39.35 -8.01 6.28
C GLU A 113 38.81 -8.40 4.89
N GLN A 114 37.50 -8.28 4.68
CA GLN A 114 36.82 -8.56 3.42
C GLN A 114 36.87 -7.38 2.44
N GLY A 115 37.50 -6.26 2.81
CA GLY A 115 37.57 -5.05 1.97
C GLY A 115 36.23 -4.30 1.89
N GLU A 116 35.42 -4.37 2.95
CA GLU A 116 34.13 -3.71 3.07
C GLU A 116 34.13 -2.72 4.24
N ILE A 117 33.39 -1.63 4.10
CA ILE A 117 33.07 -0.71 5.18
C ILE A 117 31.59 -0.87 5.51
N LYS A 118 31.27 -1.11 6.78
CA LYS A 118 29.88 -1.25 7.25
C LYS A 118 29.53 -0.09 8.16
N LEU A 119 28.60 0.75 7.74
CA LEU A 119 28.09 1.84 8.57
C LEU A 119 26.81 1.44 9.30
N THR A 120 26.66 1.93 10.53
CA THR A 120 25.38 1.94 11.26
C THR A 120 24.42 2.94 10.61
N HIS A 121 23.15 2.92 11.03
CA HIS A 121 22.18 3.91 10.58
C HIS A 121 22.57 5.34 10.97
N GLU A 122 23.03 5.57 12.20
CA GLU A 122 23.49 6.88 12.67
C GLU A 122 24.65 7.42 11.81
N GLN A 123 25.67 6.60 11.57
CA GLN A 123 26.80 6.99 10.70
C GLN A 123 26.35 7.27 9.26
N PHE A 124 25.39 6.51 8.73
CA PHE A 124 24.82 6.79 7.42
C PHE A 124 24.06 8.13 7.39
N LEU A 125 23.28 8.44 8.43
CA LEU A 125 22.61 9.74 8.53
C LEU A 125 23.62 10.88 8.57
N GLU A 126 24.69 10.74 9.37
CA GLU A 126 25.78 11.71 9.39
C GLU A 126 26.45 11.85 8.02
N LEU A 127 26.70 10.75 7.32
CA LEU A 127 27.33 10.76 6.01
C LEU A 127 26.49 11.50 4.95
N THR A 128 25.18 11.26 4.98
CA THR A 128 24.27 11.65 3.89
C THR A 128 23.57 12.97 4.14
N TYR A 129 23.32 13.35 5.40
CA TYR A 129 22.44 14.48 5.75
C TYR A 129 23.13 15.57 6.59
N LYS A 130 24.37 15.40 7.06
CA LYS A 130 25.10 16.36 7.91
C LYS A 130 25.66 17.55 7.12
N SER A 131 24.80 18.29 6.45
CA SER A 131 25.12 19.64 5.94
C SER A 131 24.31 20.66 6.73
N GLU A 132 24.89 21.81 7.09
CA GLU A 132 24.16 22.87 7.79
C GLU A 132 22.98 23.43 6.98
N GLU A 133 22.93 23.15 5.68
CA GLU A 133 21.86 23.58 4.76
C GLU A 133 20.77 22.50 4.56
N VAL A 134 21.00 21.26 5.00
CA VAL A 134 19.98 20.20 5.03
C VAL A 134 19.17 20.39 6.30
N LYS A 135 18.02 21.06 6.17
CA LYS A 135 17.09 21.28 7.28
C LYS A 135 16.78 19.99 8.05
N HIS A 136 16.70 20.12 9.38
CA HIS A 136 16.33 19.09 10.36
C HIS A 136 15.29 18.09 9.83
N LYS A 137 14.21 18.53 9.18
CA LYS A 137 13.13 17.64 8.73
C LYS A 137 13.57 16.41 7.89
N ARG A 138 14.49 16.54 6.93
CA ARG A 138 14.91 15.36 6.12
C ARG A 138 15.76 14.39 6.92
N TYR A 139 16.60 14.93 7.81
CA TYR A 139 17.33 14.16 8.77
C TYR A 139 16.36 13.48 9.75
N ASP A 140 15.39 14.21 10.29
CA ASP A 140 14.37 13.72 11.23
C ASP A 140 13.51 12.62 10.60
N ASP A 141 13.05 12.81 9.35
CA ASP A 141 12.30 11.80 8.58
C ASP A 141 13.14 10.53 8.41
N ALA A 142 14.42 10.68 8.04
CA ALA A 142 15.33 9.56 7.85
C ALA A 142 15.71 8.87 9.18
N ALA A 143 15.86 9.64 10.27
CA ALA A 143 16.19 9.17 11.62
C ALA A 143 15.01 8.46 12.28
N ASN A 144 13.79 8.93 12.04
CA ASN A 144 12.57 8.22 12.42
C ASN A 144 12.44 6.89 11.66
N ALA A 145 13.02 6.84 10.45
CA ALA A 145 13.14 5.66 9.59
C ALA A 145 11.78 5.00 9.31
N GLU A 146 10.75 5.84 9.18
CA GLU A 146 9.41 5.44 8.80
C GLU A 146 9.17 5.73 7.32
N PHE A 147 8.53 4.80 6.63
CA PHE A 147 8.16 4.97 5.23
C PHE A 147 6.82 4.31 4.92
N ILE A 148 6.18 4.78 3.85
CA ILE A 148 4.86 4.34 3.44
C ILE A 148 4.99 3.46 2.20
N ALA A 149 4.44 2.26 2.28
CA ALA A 149 4.22 1.37 1.14
C ALA A 149 2.81 1.62 0.59
N ASN A 150 2.71 2.31 -0.54
CA ASN A 150 1.41 2.58 -1.14
C ASN A 150 1.01 1.44 -2.09
N GLN A 151 0.08 0.59 -1.65
CA GLN A 151 -0.30 -0.65 -2.33
C GLN A 151 -0.98 -0.40 -3.68
N TYR A 152 -1.49 0.81 -3.93
CA TYR A 152 -2.03 1.20 -5.24
C TYR A 152 -0.98 1.35 -6.35
N TYR A 153 0.31 1.41 -5.99
CA TYR A 153 1.41 1.65 -6.93
C TYR A 153 2.51 0.60 -6.85
N ILE A 154 2.30 -0.50 -6.13
CA ILE A 154 3.34 -1.50 -5.92
C ILE A 154 2.97 -2.77 -6.68
N ASP A 155 3.82 -3.15 -7.64
CA ASP A 155 3.71 -4.38 -8.41
C ASP A 155 2.30 -4.56 -8.98
N THR A 156 1.84 -3.55 -9.71
CA THR A 156 0.43 -3.40 -10.12
C THR A 156 -0.06 -4.47 -11.12
N ASN A 157 0.82 -5.41 -11.46
CA ASN A 157 0.55 -6.54 -12.33
C ASN A 157 0.44 -7.88 -11.57
N SER A 158 0.69 -7.97 -10.26
CA SER A 158 0.39 -9.20 -9.51
C SER A 158 -1.11 -9.45 -9.38
N ASP A 159 -1.47 -10.71 -9.15
CA ASP A 159 -2.86 -11.15 -9.06
C ASP A 159 -3.56 -10.61 -7.80
N ASP A 160 -2.81 -10.43 -6.71
CA ASP A 160 -3.31 -9.91 -5.43
C ASP A 160 -3.24 -8.38 -5.33
N TYR A 161 -2.71 -7.67 -6.35
CA TYR A 161 -2.59 -6.21 -6.37
C TYR A 161 -3.89 -5.48 -5.96
N TRP A 162 -5.02 -5.88 -6.54
CA TRP A 162 -6.30 -5.23 -6.26
C TRP A 162 -6.74 -5.44 -4.81
N MET A 163 -6.46 -6.63 -4.25
CA MET A 163 -6.79 -6.94 -2.86
C MET A 163 -5.90 -6.14 -1.91
N ARG A 164 -4.60 -5.99 -2.21
CA ARG A 164 -3.68 -5.16 -1.40
C ARG A 164 -4.15 -3.71 -1.36
N GLY A 165 -4.47 -3.15 -2.53
CA GLY A 165 -4.97 -1.79 -2.65
C GLY A 165 -6.31 -1.59 -1.94
N PHE A 166 -7.22 -2.57 -2.01
CA PHE A 166 -8.51 -2.48 -1.33
C PHE A 166 -8.39 -2.62 0.18
N ALA A 167 -7.75 -3.68 0.66
CA ALA A 167 -7.75 -4.04 2.09
C ALA A 167 -6.81 -3.17 2.93
N PHE A 168 -5.67 -2.76 2.38
CA PHE A 168 -4.66 -2.00 3.12
C PHE A 168 -4.51 -0.58 2.58
N GLY A 169 -4.60 -0.37 1.26
CA GLY A 169 -4.41 0.95 0.63
C GLY A 169 -2.97 1.43 0.71
N SER A 170 -2.52 1.79 1.92
CA SER A 170 -1.11 2.01 2.22
C SER A 170 -0.71 1.28 3.50
N THR A 171 0.58 1.13 3.75
CA THR A 171 1.05 0.60 5.03
C THR A 171 2.27 1.36 5.46
N LYS A 172 2.20 1.96 6.64
CA LYS A 172 3.34 2.62 7.26
C LYS A 172 4.23 1.57 7.90
N LEU A 173 5.53 1.68 7.66
CA LEU A 173 6.54 0.72 8.11
C LEU A 173 7.65 1.47 8.82
N LYS A 174 8.22 0.84 9.84
CA LYS A 174 9.38 1.34 10.58
C LYS A 174 10.58 0.41 10.37
N LEU A 175 11.73 0.96 10.01
CA LEU A 175 12.98 0.22 9.88
C LEU A 175 13.59 -0.08 11.26
N ASP A 176 14.26 -1.22 11.40
CA ASP A 176 15.12 -1.51 12.55
C ASP A 176 16.47 -0.81 12.37
N THR A 177 16.57 0.42 12.86
CA THR A 177 17.77 1.26 12.74
C THR A 177 18.96 0.73 13.53
N ASN A 178 18.72 -0.10 14.56
CA ASN A 178 19.78 -0.72 15.37
C ASN A 178 20.48 -1.85 14.60
N LYS A 179 19.74 -2.60 13.77
CA LYS A 179 20.27 -3.78 13.06
C LYS A 179 20.78 -3.47 11.65
N ILE A 180 20.13 -2.56 10.91
CA ILE A 180 20.49 -2.31 9.51
C ILE A 180 21.96 -1.85 9.36
N ARG A 181 22.64 -2.34 8.32
CA ARG A 181 23.99 -1.89 7.94
C ARG A 181 24.06 -1.48 6.48
N TYR A 182 24.79 -0.40 6.23
CA TYR A 182 25.07 0.14 4.90
C TYR A 182 26.48 -0.27 4.50
N VAL A 183 26.59 -1.16 3.51
CA VAL A 183 27.87 -1.76 3.14
C VAL A 183 28.43 -1.09 1.90
N PHE A 184 29.66 -0.59 2.00
CA PHE A 184 30.42 0.04 0.93
C PHE A 184 31.67 -0.76 0.59
N ASN A 185 32.14 -0.64 -0.64
CA ASN A 185 33.43 -1.15 -1.08
C ASN A 185 34.55 -0.28 -0.50
N ALA A 186 35.49 -0.86 0.25
CA ALA A 186 36.56 -0.11 0.91
C ALA A 186 37.61 0.48 -0.06
N LYS A 187 37.68 0.00 -1.31
CA LYS A 187 38.61 0.52 -2.33
C LYS A 187 38.00 1.69 -3.09
N THR A 188 36.71 1.63 -3.40
CA THR A 188 36.06 2.60 -4.29
C THR A 188 35.09 3.55 -3.58
N GLY A 189 34.68 3.23 -2.35
CA GLY A 189 33.63 3.93 -1.64
C GLY A 189 32.22 3.70 -2.20
N LYS A 190 32.05 2.83 -3.21
CA LYS A 190 30.73 2.57 -3.83
C LYS A 190 29.85 1.70 -2.96
N ALA A 191 28.54 1.97 -2.95
CA ALA A 191 27.56 1.16 -2.26
C ALA A 191 27.53 -0.27 -2.82
N LEU A 192 27.42 -1.25 -1.94
CA LEU A 192 27.34 -2.67 -2.30
C LEU A 192 25.95 -3.24 -2.00
N ARG A 193 25.51 -3.09 -0.74
CA ARG A 193 24.27 -3.69 -0.25
C ARG A 193 23.85 -3.13 1.11
N LEU A 194 22.58 -3.31 1.41
CA LEU A 194 22.05 -3.25 2.77
C LEU A 194 22.10 -4.66 3.37
N GLU A 195 22.46 -4.73 4.66
CA GLU A 195 22.38 -5.96 5.47
C GLU A 195 21.45 -5.75 6.66
N ASN A 196 20.86 -6.85 7.15
CA ASN A 196 19.92 -6.88 8.26
C ASN A 196 18.74 -5.91 8.07
N VAL A 197 18.11 -5.96 6.90
CA VAL A 197 16.89 -5.19 6.64
C VAL A 197 15.70 -5.83 7.36
N TYR A 198 15.31 -5.21 8.46
CA TYR A 198 14.16 -5.61 9.28
C TYR A 198 13.18 -4.44 9.35
N VAL A 199 11.89 -4.73 9.23
CA VAL A 199 10.83 -3.72 9.22
C VAL A 199 9.67 -4.12 10.11
N LYS A 200 8.95 -3.13 10.63
CA LYS A 200 7.75 -3.30 11.43
C LYS A 200 6.59 -2.60 10.74
N PRO A 201 5.59 -3.31 10.20
CA PRO A 201 4.35 -2.67 9.77
C PRO A 201 3.64 -2.06 10.98
N GLN A 202 3.09 -0.86 10.83
CA GLN A 202 2.34 -0.16 11.87
C GLN A 202 0.85 -0.45 11.74
N GLU A 203 0.12 -0.29 12.85
CA GLU A 203 -1.34 -0.45 12.89
C GLU A 203 -2.03 0.50 11.90
N ASP A 204 -3.16 0.06 11.36
CA ASP A 204 -3.95 0.79 10.38
C ASP A 204 -5.43 0.43 10.53
N ASN A 205 -6.30 0.91 9.65
CA ASN A 205 -7.71 0.56 9.65
C ASN A 205 -8.34 0.49 8.26
N PHE A 206 -9.51 -0.13 8.21
CA PHE A 206 -10.39 -0.16 7.04
C PHE A 206 -11.77 0.37 7.41
N ASP A 207 -12.18 1.49 6.79
CA ASP A 207 -13.47 2.15 7.04
C ASP A 207 -14.05 2.93 5.84
N PHE A 208 -13.43 2.83 4.66
CA PHE A 208 -13.71 3.66 3.48
C PHE A 208 -13.56 5.18 3.69
N ILE A 209 -12.77 5.63 4.68
CA ILE A 209 -12.49 7.05 4.92
C ILE A 209 -11.02 7.30 4.64
N SER A 210 -10.74 8.24 3.72
CA SER A 210 -9.39 8.73 3.45
C SER A 210 -9.46 10.09 2.77
N ASN A 211 -8.51 10.97 3.06
CA ASN A 211 -8.32 12.22 2.33
C ASN A 211 -7.12 12.15 1.37
N ASP A 212 -6.48 10.98 1.27
CA ASP A 212 -5.19 10.83 0.59
C ASP A 212 -5.32 10.10 -0.75
N GLY A 213 -4.71 10.70 -1.78
CA GLY A 213 -4.41 10.05 -3.06
C GLY A 213 -5.62 9.39 -3.74
N LEU A 214 -5.44 8.13 -4.12
CA LEU A 214 -6.48 7.33 -4.79
C LEU A 214 -7.61 6.93 -3.83
N ALA A 215 -7.28 6.61 -2.58
CA ALA A 215 -8.25 6.17 -1.58
C ALA A 215 -9.33 7.24 -1.34
N GLY A 216 -8.95 8.52 -1.21
CA GLY A 216 -9.90 9.61 -1.04
C GLY A 216 -10.85 9.82 -2.23
N GLN A 217 -10.44 9.43 -3.44
CA GLN A 217 -11.30 9.53 -4.63
C GLN A 217 -12.22 8.31 -4.77
N VAL A 218 -11.73 7.12 -4.43
CA VAL A 218 -12.37 5.82 -4.69
C VAL A 218 -13.28 5.39 -3.54
N ASN A 219 -12.85 5.56 -2.29
CA ASN A 219 -13.56 5.04 -1.13
C ASN A 219 -14.98 5.60 -0.96
N PRO A 220 -15.25 6.91 -1.19
CA PRO A 220 -16.61 7.44 -1.09
C PRO A 220 -17.61 6.75 -2.02
N ILE A 221 -17.14 6.24 -3.16
CA ILE A 221 -17.98 5.56 -4.15
C ILE A 221 -18.11 4.09 -3.82
N LEU A 222 -17.03 3.43 -3.41
CA LEU A 222 -17.10 2.05 -2.93
C LEU A 222 -18.05 1.92 -1.75
N ARG A 223 -18.04 2.87 -0.80
CA ARG A 223 -18.99 2.90 0.31
C ARG A 223 -20.44 2.99 -0.16
N GLN A 224 -20.74 3.84 -1.14
CA GLN A 224 -22.10 3.94 -1.70
C GLN A 224 -22.60 2.62 -2.34
N ILE A 225 -21.68 1.82 -2.90
CA ILE A 225 -22.01 0.58 -3.59
C ILE A 225 -22.07 -0.61 -2.63
N MET A 226 -21.06 -0.74 -1.76
CA MET A 226 -20.84 -1.93 -0.93
C MET A 226 -21.48 -1.82 0.45
N ASP A 227 -21.81 -0.60 0.90
CA ASP A 227 -22.47 -0.33 2.17
C ASP A 227 -23.64 0.66 2.00
N PRO A 228 -24.65 0.31 1.17
CA PRO A 228 -25.77 1.22 0.87
C PRO A 228 -26.65 1.52 2.08
N SER A 229 -26.67 0.61 3.08
CA SER A 229 -27.40 0.76 4.34
C SER A 229 -26.60 1.46 5.44
N GLY A 230 -25.29 1.71 5.23
CA GLY A 230 -24.45 2.40 6.19
C GLY A 230 -24.23 1.64 7.49
N ILE A 231 -24.26 0.30 7.44
CA ILE A 231 -24.08 -0.59 8.61
C ILE A 231 -22.61 -0.90 8.90
N GLY A 232 -21.73 -0.47 8.01
CA GLY A 232 -20.31 -0.72 8.10
C GLY A 232 -19.66 -0.13 9.34
N ARG A 233 -18.62 -0.80 9.82
CA ARG A 233 -17.84 -0.41 11.00
C ARG A 233 -16.38 -0.18 10.69
N LYS A 234 -15.69 0.62 11.50
CA LYS A 234 -14.23 0.72 11.43
C LYS A 234 -13.61 -0.62 11.82
N VAL A 235 -12.80 -1.18 10.94
CA VAL A 235 -12.01 -2.39 11.23
C VAL A 235 -10.58 -1.97 11.55
N GLU A 236 -10.18 -2.07 12.81
CA GLU A 236 -8.80 -1.82 13.25
C GLU A 236 -7.94 -3.02 12.86
N ILE A 237 -6.87 -2.77 12.12
CA ILE A 237 -5.91 -3.77 11.66
C ILE A 237 -4.68 -3.69 12.58
N ARG A 238 -4.50 -4.74 13.38
CA ARG A 238 -3.32 -4.88 14.24
C ARG A 238 -2.43 -6.00 13.76
N PHE A 239 -1.12 -5.83 13.93
CA PHE A 239 -0.14 -6.83 13.58
C PHE A 239 0.26 -7.66 14.80
N ASP A 240 0.12 -8.98 14.68
CA ASP A 240 0.66 -9.94 15.64
C ASP A 240 2.07 -10.32 15.20
N TYR A 241 3.03 -10.23 16.12
CA TYR A 241 4.44 -10.52 15.86
C TYR A 241 4.84 -11.81 16.57
N THR A 242 5.73 -12.57 15.95
CA THR A 242 6.31 -13.78 16.54
C THR A 242 7.40 -13.46 17.56
N ASP A 243 8.17 -12.38 17.35
CA ASP A 243 9.30 -11.95 18.21
C ASP A 243 9.26 -10.44 18.56
N ASP A 244 10.40 -9.72 18.48
CA ASP A 244 10.63 -8.34 18.95
C ASP A 244 9.88 -7.23 18.17
N GLY A 245 8.90 -7.61 17.35
CA GLY A 245 8.09 -6.70 16.57
C GLY A 245 8.63 -6.38 15.18
N TYR A 246 9.78 -6.93 14.79
CA TYR A 246 10.39 -6.68 13.49
C TYR A 246 10.49 -7.95 12.64
N VAL A 247 10.14 -7.81 11.36
CA VAL A 247 10.16 -8.89 10.39
C VAL A 247 11.28 -8.66 9.36
N LYS A 248 12.01 -9.73 9.03
CA LYS A 248 13.11 -9.70 8.07
C LYS A 248 12.57 -9.55 6.64
N LEU A 249 12.98 -8.50 5.93
CA LEU A 249 12.62 -8.26 4.53
C LEU A 249 13.70 -8.83 3.59
N ASN A 250 13.31 -9.53 2.52
CA ASN A 250 14.22 -10.03 1.47
C ASN A 250 15.46 -10.78 2.01
N LYS A 251 15.25 -11.74 2.92
CA LYS A 251 16.35 -12.46 3.62
C LYS A 251 17.31 -11.56 4.42
N GLY A 252 16.97 -10.28 4.58
CA GLY A 252 17.75 -9.26 5.25
C GLY A 252 18.82 -8.63 4.36
N ILE A 253 18.86 -8.91 3.05
CA ILE A 253 19.87 -8.39 2.13
C ILE A 253 19.18 -7.71 0.95
N TYR A 254 19.68 -6.53 0.58
CA TYR A 254 19.26 -5.83 -0.63
C TYR A 254 20.46 -5.19 -1.31
N THR A 255 20.78 -5.62 -2.51
CA THR A 255 22.04 -5.32 -3.20
C THR A 255 21.92 -4.15 -4.17
N GLN A 256 23.07 -3.65 -4.62
CA GLN A 256 23.15 -2.70 -5.73
C GLN A 256 22.51 -3.26 -7.01
N GLU A 257 22.60 -4.58 -7.24
CA GLU A 257 21.96 -5.25 -8.36
C GLU A 257 20.43 -5.21 -8.21
N ASP A 258 19.89 -5.58 -7.05
CA ASP A 258 18.45 -5.51 -6.78
C ASP A 258 17.90 -4.09 -7.02
N TYR A 259 18.66 -3.06 -6.58
CA TYR A 259 18.33 -1.65 -6.82
C TYR A 259 18.26 -1.32 -8.32
N ARG A 260 19.26 -1.74 -9.11
CA ARG A 260 19.31 -1.45 -10.55
C ARG A 260 18.29 -2.26 -11.34
N SER A 261 18.06 -3.53 -11.00
CA SER A 261 17.01 -4.36 -11.59
C SER A 261 15.62 -3.77 -11.33
N TYR A 262 15.37 -3.24 -10.14
CA TYR A 262 14.11 -2.56 -9.85
C TYR A 262 13.91 -1.32 -10.72
N ILE A 263 14.94 -0.46 -10.85
CA ILE A 263 14.89 0.70 -11.74
C ILE A 263 14.58 0.27 -13.18
N GLN A 264 15.25 -0.76 -13.70
CA GLN A 264 15.00 -1.25 -15.05
C GLN A 264 13.57 -1.76 -15.25
N LYS A 265 12.98 -2.38 -14.21
CA LYS A 265 11.58 -2.85 -14.22
C LYS A 265 10.58 -1.71 -14.34
N VAL A 266 10.82 -0.57 -13.68
CA VAL A 266 9.80 0.49 -13.51
C VAL A 266 10.07 1.76 -14.30
N SER A 267 11.29 1.96 -14.80
CA SER A 267 11.72 3.17 -15.50
C SER A 267 11.90 2.95 -17.00
N VAL A 268 11.62 4.00 -17.78
CA VAL A 268 11.91 4.02 -19.22
C VAL A 268 13.36 4.45 -19.42
N PRO A 269 14.18 3.71 -20.19
CA PRO A 269 15.53 4.14 -20.50
C PRO A 269 15.53 5.29 -21.51
N THR A 270 16.56 6.13 -21.44
CA THR A 270 16.93 7.01 -22.54
C THR A 270 17.80 6.22 -23.52
N LEU A 271 17.45 6.24 -24.80
CA LEU A 271 18.24 5.62 -25.85
C LEU A 271 19.26 6.63 -26.36
N ILE A 272 20.54 6.26 -26.34
CA ILE A 272 21.63 7.09 -26.86
C ILE A 272 22.34 6.33 -27.97
N LEU A 273 22.52 6.99 -29.11
CA LEU A 273 23.28 6.44 -30.23
C LEU A 273 24.77 6.40 -29.85
N LYS A 274 25.41 5.25 -30.04
CA LYS A 274 26.85 5.08 -29.83
C LYS A 274 27.64 6.06 -30.69
N GLU A 275 28.85 6.40 -30.23
CA GLU A 275 29.77 7.21 -31.03
C GLU A 275 30.07 6.48 -32.35
N HIS A 276 29.79 7.13 -33.49
CA HIS A 276 29.80 6.56 -34.85
C HIS A 276 28.74 5.49 -35.18
N GLY A 277 27.69 5.35 -34.37
CA GLY A 277 26.59 4.42 -34.63
C GLY A 277 25.70 4.81 -35.82
N ASP A 278 25.12 3.82 -36.49
CA ASP A 278 24.11 4.01 -37.52
C ASP A 278 22.71 4.06 -36.89
N ARG A 279 21.91 5.07 -37.23
CA ARG A 279 20.54 5.20 -36.70
C ARG A 279 19.63 4.06 -37.13
N ASP A 280 19.91 3.46 -38.27
CA ASP A 280 19.12 2.35 -38.83
C ASP A 280 19.54 0.99 -38.25
N ASN A 281 20.63 0.95 -37.47
CA ASN A 281 21.10 -0.26 -36.80
C ASN A 281 20.66 -0.28 -35.31
N PRO A 282 19.76 -1.18 -34.89
CA PRO A 282 19.28 -1.24 -33.51
C PRO A 282 20.38 -1.58 -32.49
N ASP A 283 21.46 -2.27 -32.90
CA ASP A 283 22.57 -2.63 -32.00
C ASP A 283 23.48 -1.43 -31.65
N ASP A 284 23.32 -0.30 -32.34
CA ASP A 284 24.10 0.92 -32.12
C ASP A 284 23.47 1.86 -31.08
N TRP A 285 22.44 1.41 -30.37
CA TRP A 285 21.77 2.15 -29.30
C TRP A 285 22.11 1.60 -27.92
N ASP A 286 22.59 2.46 -27.03
CA ASP A 286 22.76 2.17 -25.62
C ASP A 286 21.53 2.62 -24.83
N SER A 287 21.06 1.74 -23.93
CA SER A 287 19.96 2.04 -23.01
C SER A 287 20.50 2.56 -21.68
N ILE A 288 20.27 3.83 -21.40
CA ILE A 288 20.67 4.46 -20.14
C ILE A 288 19.43 4.64 -19.25
N TYR A 289 19.41 3.91 -18.15
CA TYR A 289 18.33 4.02 -17.17
C TYR A 289 18.55 5.21 -16.23
N PRO A 290 17.46 5.85 -15.77
CA PRO A 290 17.58 6.89 -14.77
C PRO A 290 18.09 6.32 -13.46
N ASP A 291 18.60 7.21 -12.65
CA ASP A 291 19.24 6.90 -11.39
C ASP A 291 18.22 6.75 -10.24
N LYS A 292 17.00 7.25 -10.45
CA LYS A 292 15.83 7.08 -9.58
C LYS A 292 14.79 6.23 -10.28
N PRO A 293 14.03 5.38 -9.54
CA PRO A 293 12.88 4.72 -10.12
C PRO A 293 11.82 5.76 -10.50
N SER A 294 11.17 5.55 -11.64
CA SER A 294 9.93 6.24 -11.97
C SER A 294 8.85 5.90 -10.95
N VAL A 295 7.92 6.85 -10.75
CA VAL A 295 6.72 6.59 -9.95
C VAL A 295 5.88 5.55 -10.71
N GLU A 296 5.72 4.37 -10.13
CA GLU A 296 4.80 3.35 -10.64
C GLU A 296 3.39 3.95 -10.73
N LYS A 297 2.64 3.58 -11.78
CA LYS A 297 1.30 4.11 -12.02
C LYS A 297 0.26 3.07 -11.61
N VAL A 298 -0.87 3.54 -11.10
CA VAL A 298 -2.03 2.69 -10.80
C VAL A 298 -2.43 1.92 -12.06
N ASN A 299 -2.55 0.61 -11.95
CA ASN A 299 -3.20 -0.20 -12.98
C ASN A 299 -4.71 -0.20 -12.73
N TYR A 300 -5.40 0.85 -13.22
CA TYR A 300 -6.84 1.02 -13.00
C TYR A 300 -7.64 -0.18 -13.50
N ASN A 301 -7.28 -0.75 -14.65
CA ASN A 301 -7.96 -1.90 -15.21
C ASN A 301 -7.96 -3.10 -14.24
N LYS A 302 -6.78 -3.53 -13.79
CA LYS A 302 -6.67 -4.65 -12.84
C LYS A 302 -7.34 -4.35 -11.50
N TYR A 303 -7.22 -3.12 -11.01
CA TYR A 303 -7.86 -2.69 -9.77
C TYR A 303 -9.40 -2.80 -9.86
N PHE A 304 -10.01 -2.20 -10.89
CA PHE A 304 -11.45 -2.23 -11.08
C PHE A 304 -12.00 -3.61 -11.47
N GLN A 305 -11.24 -4.44 -12.18
CA GLN A 305 -11.60 -5.84 -12.42
C GLN A 305 -11.67 -6.65 -11.13
N GLY A 306 -10.73 -6.41 -10.21
CA GLY A 306 -10.77 -6.99 -8.86
C GLY A 306 -12.00 -6.54 -8.08
N LEU A 307 -12.27 -5.23 -8.06
CA LEU A 307 -13.47 -4.67 -7.43
C LEU A 307 -14.78 -5.21 -8.04
N LYS A 308 -14.79 -5.49 -9.35
CA LYS A 308 -15.93 -6.11 -10.04
C LYS A 308 -16.15 -7.53 -9.56
N SER A 309 -15.06 -8.28 -9.36
CA SER A 309 -15.11 -9.63 -8.80
C SER A 309 -15.62 -9.61 -7.36
N LEU A 310 -15.15 -8.64 -6.54
CA LEU A 310 -15.66 -8.42 -5.20
C LEU A 310 -17.15 -8.05 -5.22
N TYR A 311 -17.59 -7.19 -6.16
CA TYR A 311 -19.01 -6.87 -6.35
C TYR A 311 -19.84 -8.10 -6.79
N GLN A 312 -19.25 -9.07 -7.46
CA GLN A 312 -19.97 -10.29 -7.84
C GLN A 312 -20.07 -11.29 -6.69
N SER A 313 -19.32 -11.10 -5.60
CA SER A 313 -19.37 -11.92 -4.39
C SER A 313 -20.69 -11.72 -3.62
N SER A 314 -21.02 -12.68 -2.75
CA SER A 314 -22.19 -12.59 -1.86
C SER A 314 -21.92 -11.82 -0.56
N VAL A 315 -20.76 -11.18 -0.42
CA VAL A 315 -20.35 -10.53 0.85
C VAL A 315 -21.27 -9.37 1.23
N PHE A 316 -21.89 -8.71 0.27
CA PHE A 316 -22.83 -7.61 0.49
C PHE A 316 -24.21 -7.94 -0.10
N ASP A 317 -24.59 -9.23 -0.13
CA ASP A 317 -25.96 -9.62 -0.47
C ASP A 317 -26.87 -9.39 0.73
N PHE A 318 -27.82 -8.47 0.59
CA PHE A 318 -28.77 -8.07 1.62
C PHE A 318 -30.08 -8.86 1.56
N ARG A 319 -30.13 -10.00 0.87
CA ARG A 319 -31.35 -10.80 0.69
C ARG A 319 -31.46 -11.95 1.69
N ASN A 320 -32.67 -12.16 2.21
CA ASN A 320 -32.99 -13.29 3.07
C ASN A 320 -33.28 -14.57 2.25
N GLU A 321 -33.57 -15.67 2.94
CA GLU A 321 -33.87 -16.98 2.32
C GLU A 321 -35.08 -16.96 1.36
N GLU A 322 -35.99 -15.99 1.53
CA GLU A 322 -37.16 -15.77 0.66
C GLU A 322 -36.86 -14.84 -0.51
N ASN A 323 -35.58 -14.51 -0.75
CA ASN A 323 -35.12 -13.55 -1.75
C ASN A 323 -35.67 -12.12 -1.55
N LYS A 324 -36.09 -11.77 -0.33
CA LYS A 324 -36.52 -10.42 0.05
C LYS A 324 -35.33 -9.62 0.52
N VAL A 325 -35.26 -8.36 0.08
CA VAL A 325 -34.23 -7.41 0.53
C VAL A 325 -34.49 -7.04 1.99
N VAL A 326 -33.45 -7.16 2.82
CA VAL A 326 -33.43 -6.70 4.21
C VAL A 326 -32.82 -5.32 4.24
N PHE A 327 -33.60 -4.35 4.71
CA PHE A 327 -33.14 -3.00 4.98
C PHE A 327 -32.75 -2.90 6.45
N PHE A 328 -31.53 -2.45 6.69
CA PHE A 328 -31.09 -2.07 8.02
C PHE A 328 -31.42 -0.59 8.23
N GLY A 329 -32.21 -0.34 9.26
CA GLY A 329 -32.45 1.00 9.78
C GLY A 329 -31.43 1.38 10.85
N THR A 330 -31.39 2.66 11.20
CA THR A 330 -30.79 3.18 12.42
C THR A 330 -31.69 2.92 13.63
N ASP A 331 -31.20 3.26 14.82
CA ASP A 331 -31.95 3.30 16.08
C ASP A 331 -32.89 4.52 16.20
N ARG A 332 -33.07 5.27 15.10
CA ARG A 332 -33.93 6.46 15.02
C ARG A 332 -35.13 6.18 14.12
N ASP A 333 -36.02 7.15 14.00
CA ASP A 333 -37.10 7.12 13.01
C ASP A 333 -36.49 7.26 11.61
N ASP A 334 -36.26 6.13 10.93
CA ASP A 334 -35.87 6.14 9.52
C ASP A 334 -37.12 6.32 8.65
N GLU A 335 -37.21 7.45 7.97
CA GLU A 335 -38.25 7.66 6.97
C GLU A 335 -37.94 6.87 5.70
N ILE A 336 -38.74 5.84 5.50
CA ILE A 336 -38.87 5.14 4.23
C ILE A 336 -39.79 6.02 3.36
N GLU A 337 -39.23 7.05 2.70
CA GLU A 337 -39.97 7.94 1.78
C GLU A 337 -40.23 7.30 0.40
N SER A 338 -41.51 7.32 -0.05
CA SER A 338 -41.99 7.09 -1.42
C SER A 338 -41.85 5.68 -2.04
N TYR A 339 -42.86 4.80 -1.91
CA TYR A 339 -42.91 3.55 -2.70
C TYR A 339 -44.32 3.17 -3.19
N LYS A 340 -44.42 2.90 -4.51
CA LYS A 340 -45.25 1.81 -5.08
C LYS A 340 -44.28 0.83 -5.75
N ALA A 341 -44.12 -0.37 -5.20
CA ALA A 341 -43.16 -1.36 -5.71
C ALA A 341 -43.80 -2.35 -6.69
N LYS A 342 -43.22 -2.47 -7.89
CA LYS A 342 -43.27 -3.71 -8.71
C LYS A 342 -41.88 -4.32 -8.98
N ASN A 343 -40.80 -3.53 -8.83
CA ASN A 343 -39.38 -3.94 -8.87
C ASN A 343 -38.58 -2.87 -8.13
N LEU A 344 -38.04 -3.17 -6.94
CA LEU A 344 -37.34 -2.19 -6.11
C LEU A 344 -35.96 -1.84 -6.73
N ILE A 345 -35.75 -0.59 -7.18
CA ILE A 345 -34.47 -0.12 -7.72
C ILE A 345 -33.81 0.80 -6.69
N LEU A 346 -32.80 0.29 -5.97
CA LEU A 346 -32.01 1.04 -4.98
C LEU A 346 -30.98 2.02 -5.60
N ASN A 347 -31.25 2.56 -6.80
CA ASN A 347 -30.34 3.55 -7.40
C ASN A 347 -30.47 4.88 -6.65
N LYS A 348 -29.66 5.05 -5.60
CA LYS A 348 -29.05 6.36 -5.38
C LYS A 348 -28.20 6.66 -6.61
N ASN A 349 -28.34 7.86 -7.18
CA ASN A 349 -27.36 8.35 -8.16
C ASN A 349 -25.99 8.26 -7.50
N ILE A 350 -25.10 7.39 -7.99
CA ILE A 350 -23.73 7.34 -7.47
C ILE A 350 -23.14 8.73 -7.65
N ASN A 351 -22.79 9.37 -6.55
CA ASN A 351 -22.19 10.68 -6.61
C ASN A 351 -20.72 10.52 -7.04
N LEU A 352 -20.44 10.87 -8.29
CA LEU A 352 -19.10 10.82 -8.89
C LEU A 352 -18.31 12.14 -8.71
N SER A 353 -18.79 13.08 -7.88
CA SER A 353 -18.12 14.37 -7.67
C SER A 353 -16.72 14.25 -7.05
N SER A 354 -16.42 13.14 -6.35
CA SER A 354 -15.09 12.88 -5.78
C SER A 354 -14.06 12.39 -6.80
N ILE A 355 -14.43 12.21 -8.08
CA ILE A 355 -13.53 11.69 -9.12
C ILE A 355 -13.23 12.74 -10.19
N GLU A 356 -11.95 12.87 -10.53
CA GLU A 356 -11.49 13.72 -11.62
C GLU A 356 -10.70 12.96 -12.71
N GLY A 357 -10.60 13.57 -13.90
CA GLY A 357 -9.67 13.15 -14.94
C GLY A 357 -9.87 11.73 -15.49
N ALA A 358 -8.76 11.01 -15.71
CA ALA A 358 -8.77 9.67 -16.30
C ALA A 358 -9.50 8.63 -15.43
N LEU A 359 -9.51 8.83 -14.11
CA LEU A 359 -10.21 7.96 -13.17
C LEU A 359 -11.73 7.95 -13.45
N LYS A 360 -12.31 9.09 -13.85
CA LYS A 360 -13.74 9.21 -14.18
C LYS A 360 -14.15 8.29 -15.34
N ARG A 361 -13.28 8.10 -16.34
CA ARG A 361 -13.55 7.18 -17.47
C ARG A 361 -13.60 5.73 -17.01
N TRP A 362 -12.60 5.31 -16.24
CA TRP A 362 -12.56 3.95 -15.68
C TRP A 362 -13.75 3.65 -14.78
N TRP A 363 -14.20 4.63 -13.99
CA TRP A 363 -15.41 4.50 -13.19
C TRP A 363 -16.68 4.42 -14.02
N ALA A 364 -16.79 5.18 -15.11
CA ALA A 364 -17.93 5.09 -16.01
C ALA A 364 -18.01 3.68 -16.63
N ASP A 365 -16.87 3.11 -17.06
CA ASP A 365 -16.81 1.76 -17.60
C ASP A 365 -17.15 0.71 -16.54
N PHE A 366 -16.59 0.82 -15.34
CA PHE A 366 -16.92 -0.05 -14.20
C PHE A 366 -18.42 0.01 -13.87
N TYR A 367 -18.99 1.21 -13.74
CA TYR A 367 -20.40 1.41 -13.44
C TYR A 367 -21.31 0.85 -14.54
N TYR A 368 -20.98 1.10 -15.81
CA TYR A 368 -21.71 0.56 -16.96
C TYR A 368 -21.70 -0.98 -16.96
N ASP A 369 -20.55 -1.58 -16.66
CA ASP A 369 -20.42 -3.02 -16.46
C ASP A 369 -21.28 -3.53 -15.30
N LEU A 370 -21.36 -2.78 -14.19
CA LEU A 370 -22.24 -3.13 -13.07
C LEU A 370 -23.72 -3.06 -13.45
N GLU A 371 -24.16 -2.05 -14.20
CA GLU A 371 -25.54 -1.94 -14.68
C GLU A 371 -25.93 -3.12 -15.58
N LYS A 372 -25.04 -3.56 -16.47
CA LYS A 372 -25.27 -4.77 -17.29
C LYS A 372 -25.37 -6.06 -16.49
N LEU A 373 -24.66 -6.16 -15.36
CA LEU A 373 -24.78 -7.31 -14.47
C LEU A 373 -26.13 -7.34 -13.76
N LYS A 374 -26.73 -6.18 -13.47
CA LYS A 374 -28.07 -6.08 -12.88
C LYS A 374 -29.17 -6.54 -13.83
N THR A 375 -28.96 -6.48 -15.16
CA THR A 375 -29.96 -6.90 -16.16
C THR A 375 -29.97 -8.41 -16.43
N HIS A 376 -29.07 -9.19 -15.81
CA HIS A 376 -28.91 -10.64 -16.04
C HIS A 376 -28.97 -11.51 -14.78
N LYS A 377 -29.33 -10.94 -13.62
CA LYS A 377 -29.73 -11.66 -12.39
C LYS A 377 -31.19 -11.37 -12.10
#